data_AF-A0A529ZTQ4-F1
#
_entry.id   AF-A0A529ZTQ4-F1
#
_cell.length_a   1.000
_cell.length_b   1.000
_cell.length_c   1.000
_cell.angle_alpha   90.00
_cell.angle_beta   90.00
_cell.angle_gamma   90.00
#
_symmetry.space_group_name_H-M   'P 1'
#
loop_
_entity.id
_entity.type
_entity.pdbx_description
1 polymer ?
#
loop_
_entity_poly.entity_id
_entity_poly.type
_entity_poly.pdbx_seq_one_letter_code
_entity_poly.pdbx_strand_id
1 'polypeptide(L)' 'DVADRVIVMRRGRKVADKKIASSSPEEVTGLITGAIEQVA' A
#
# COMPACT_ATOMS: atom_id res chain seq x y z
N ASP A 1 -7.24 8.54 15.00
CA ASP A 1 -6.56 7.99 13.80
C ASP A 1 -6.72 8.88 12.59
N VAL A 2 -5.75 8.86 11.68
CA VAL A 2 -5.69 9.73 10.49
C VAL A 2 -6.23 9.03 9.23
N ALA A 3 -6.07 7.71 9.12
CA ALA A 3 -6.61 6.91 8.02
C ALA A 3 -6.79 5.45 8.44
N ASP A 4 -7.75 4.75 7.80
CA ASP A 4 -8.00 3.31 8.02
C ASP A 4 -7.39 2.42 6.93
N ARG A 5 -7.06 2.99 5.77
CA ARG A 5 -6.57 2.26 4.59
C ARG A 5 -5.41 2.99 3.91
N VAL A 6 -4.56 2.21 3.24
CA VAL A 6 -3.55 2.69 2.30
C VAL A 6 -3.88 2.15 0.92
N ILE A 7 -4.00 3.06 -0.05
CA ILE A 7 -4.16 2.73 -1.46
C ILE A 7 -2.94 3.28 -2.20
N VAL A 8 -2.22 2.40 -2.90
CA VAL A 8 -1.07 2.81 -3.72
C VAL A 8 -1.49 2.83 -5.18
N MET A 9 -1.25 3.96 -5.84
CA MET A 9 -1.54 4.18 -7.25
C MET A 9 -0.24 4.33 -8.04
N ARG A 10 -0.14 3.69 -9.20
CA ARG A 10 1.00 3.84 -10.12
C ARG A 10 0.52 3.95 -11.55
N ARG A 11 0.87 5.05 -12.23
CA ARG A 11 0.49 5.32 -13.63
C ARG A 11 -1.02 5.11 -13.89
N GLY A 12 -1.86 5.60 -12.97
CA GLY A 12 -3.32 5.48 -13.05
C GLY A 12 -3.91 4.13 -12.69
N ARG A 13 -3.10 3.15 -12.24
CA ARG A 13 -3.57 1.82 -11.81
C ARG A 13 -3.46 1.67 -10.29
N LYS A 14 -4.45 1.02 -9.68
CA LYS A 14 -4.42 0.63 -8.27
C LYS A 14 -3.48 -0.56 -8.12
N VAL A 15 -2.42 -0.38 -7.36
CA VAL A 15 -1.37 -1.39 -7.12
C VAL A 15 -1.60 -2.12 -5.80
N ALA A 16 -2.14 -1.44 -4.80
CA ALA A 16 -2.50 -2.03 -3.51
C ALA A 16 -3.67 -1.31 -2.88
N ASP A 17 -4.42 -2.03 -2.04
CA ASP A 17 -5.55 -1.53 -1.28
C ASP A 17 -5.69 -2.31 0.04
N LYS A 18 -5.10 -1.77 1.11
CA LYS A 18 -4.93 -2.49 2.37
C LYS A 18 -5.52 -1.73 3.55
N LYS A 19 -6.00 -2.47 4.56
CA LYS A 19 -6.30 -1.90 5.88
C LYS A 19 -4.99 -1.63 6.62
N ILE A 20 -4.86 -0.46 7.24
CA ILE A 20 -3.67 -0.10 8.03
C ILE A 20 -3.49 -1.06 9.21
N ALA A 21 -4.59 -1.43 9.86
CA ALA A 21 -4.58 -2.37 10.99
C ALA A 21 -4.06 -3.78 10.64
N SER A 22 -3.96 -4.13 9.36
CA SER A 22 -3.46 -5.42 8.88
C SER A 22 -2.18 -5.29 8.03
N SER A 23 -1.45 -4.18 8.15
CA SER A 23 -0.24 -3.90 7.36
C SER A 23 0.91 -3.53 8.29
N SER A 24 2.15 -3.77 7.85
CA SER A 24 3.34 -3.27 8.55
C SER A 24 3.88 -1.99 7.91
N PRO A 25 4.67 -1.17 8.63
CA PRO A 25 5.35 0.00 8.05
C PRO A 25 6.25 -0.35 6.86
N GLU A 26 6.96 -1.47 6.92
CA GLU A 26 7.86 -1.95 5.86
C GLU A 26 7.08 -2.34 4.62
N GLU A 27 5.93 -2.99 4.79
CA GLU A 27 5.05 -3.34 3.69
C GLU A 27 4.52 -2.09 2.99
N VAL A 28 4.01 -1.12 3.76
CA VAL A 28 3.54 0.16 3.20
C VAL A 28 4.68 0.88 2.47
N THR A 29 5.87 0.91 3.05
CA THR A 29 7.06 1.52 2.45
C THR A 29 7.46 0.81 1.16
N GLY A 30 7.44 -0.53 1.14
CA GLY A 30 7.77 -1.33 -0.02
C GLY A 30 6.78 -1.13 -1.17
N LEU A 31 5.49 -1.03 -0.86
CA LEU A 31 4.46 -0.71 -1.85
C LEU A 31 4.62 0.69 -2.44
N ILE A 32 4.95 1.69 -1.62
CA ILE A 32 5.14 3.08 -2.07
C ILE A 32 6.40 3.24 -2.91
N THR A 33 7.52 2.66 -2.46
CA THR A 33 8.80 2.72 -3.17
C THR A 33 8.85 1.79 -4.39
N GLY A 34 7.92 0.83 -4.48
CA GLY A 34 7.87 -0.18 -5.53
C GLY A 34 8.81 -1.36 -5.32
N ALA A 35 9.40 -1.51 -4.12
CA ALA A 35 10.11 -2.72 -3.73
C ALA A 35 9.18 -3.93 -3.58
N ILE A 36 7.88 -3.68 -3.36
CA ILE A 36 6.80 -4.66 -3.45
C ILE A 36 5.91 -4.26 -4.63
N GLU A 37 5.83 -5.11 -5.66
CA GLU A 37 5.23 -4.72 -6.93
C GLU A 37 3.70 -4.80 -6.97
N GLN A 38 3.11 -5.85 -6.40
CA GLN A 38 1.65 -6.04 -6.30
C GLN A 38 1.33 -6.97 -5.13
N VAL A 39 0.21 -6.70 -4.46
CA VAL A 39 -0.39 -7.62 -3.49
C VAL A 39 -1.83 -7.84 -3.97
N ALA A 40 -2.16 -9.10 -4.27
CA ALA A 40 -3.48 -9.52 -4.75
C ALA A 40 -4.59 -9.23 -3.73
#